data_AF-A0A925CH70-F1
#
_entry.id   AF-A0A925CH70-F1
#
_cell.length_a   1.000
_cell.length_b   1.000
_cell.length_c   1.000
_cell.angle_alpha   90.00
_cell.angle_beta   90.00
_cell.angle_gamma   90.00
#
_symmetry.space_group_name_H-M   'P 1'
#
loop_
_entity.id
_entity.type
_entity.pdbx_description
1 polymer ?
#
loop_
_entity_poly.entity_id
_entity_poly.type
_entity_poly.pdbx_seq_one_letter_code
_entity_poly.pdbx_strand_id
1 'polypeptide(L)' 'MKTCNADANAKGSGEGKGDERKTFMKTCLSAKPEKAVKAAAEGQQNKMKICNKEAGAKKLKGDERKTFMSTCLSS' A
#
# COMPACT_ATOMS: atom_id res chain seq x y z
N MET A 1 0.33 4.20 -10.37
CA MET A 1 -0.51 4.68 -9.25
C MET A 1 -1.01 6.11 -9.47
N LYS A 2 -0.17 7.05 -9.96
CA LYS A 2 -0.57 8.46 -10.15
C LYS A 2 -1.75 8.67 -11.11
N THR A 3 -1.85 7.86 -12.16
CA THR A 3 -3.00 7.82 -13.09
C THR A 3 -4.29 7.35 -12.41
N CYS A 4 -4.30 6.21 -11.72
CA CYS A 4 -5.51 5.72 -11.01
C CYS A 4 -5.99 6.64 -9.89
N ASN A 5 -5.08 7.32 -9.18
CA ASN A 5 -5.46 8.26 -8.13
C ASN A 5 -6.02 9.58 -8.70
N ALA A 6 -5.49 10.05 -9.84
CA ALA A 6 -6.05 11.19 -10.56
C ALA A 6 -7.43 10.88 -11.14
N ASP A 7 -7.62 9.68 -11.70
CA ASP A 7 -8.91 9.19 -12.23
C ASP A 7 -9.97 9.06 -11.12
N ALA A 8 -9.56 8.60 -9.93
CA ALA A 8 -10.44 8.51 -8.76
C ALA A 8 -10.93 9.89 -8.28
N ASN A 9 -10.10 10.92 -8.41
CA ASN A 9 -10.47 12.29 -8.08
C ASN A 9 -11.36 12.92 -9.16
N ALA A 10 -11.02 12.69 -10.44
CA ALA A 10 -11.80 13.17 -11.59
C ALA A 10 -13.22 12.57 -11.66
N LYS A 11 -13.42 11.33 -11.18
CA LYS A 11 -14.74 10.68 -11.10
C LYS A 11 -15.58 11.07 -9.87
N GLY A 12 -15.20 12.12 -9.13
CA GLY A 12 -16.06 12.67 -8.08
C GLY A 12 -16.17 11.80 -6.82
N SER A 13 -15.14 11.02 -6.49
CA SER A 13 -15.05 10.31 -5.19
C SER A 13 -14.55 11.22 -4.04
N GLY A 14 -14.85 12.51 -4.11
CA GLY A 14 -14.50 13.51 -3.10
C GLY A 14 -15.43 13.41 -1.88
N GLU A 15 -14.83 13.28 -0.70
CA GLU A 15 -15.43 13.31 0.63
C GLU A 15 -16.72 12.48 0.85
N GLY A 16 -16.54 11.27 1.41
CA GLY A 16 -17.63 10.51 2.05
C GLY A 16 -17.78 9.04 1.63
N LYS A 17 -17.06 8.56 0.62
CA LYS A 17 -17.24 7.22 0.04
C LYS A 17 -15.92 6.44 -0.09
N GLY A 18 -15.32 6.14 1.05
CA GLY A 18 -14.05 5.40 1.15
C GLY A 18 -14.10 4.00 0.52
N ASP A 19 -15.26 3.35 0.52
CA ASP A 19 -15.44 1.98 -0.01
C ASP A 19 -15.48 1.92 -1.54
N GLU A 20 -16.18 2.88 -2.18
CA GLU A 20 -16.24 2.99 -3.65
C GLU A 20 -14.87 3.34 -4.21
N ARG A 21 -14.14 4.26 -3.58
CA ARG A 21 -12.75 4.59 -3.97
C ARG A 21 -11.81 3.41 -3.82
N LYS A 22 -11.97 2.61 -2.75
CA LYS A 22 -11.13 1.42 -2.52
C LYS A 22 -11.40 0.35 -3.57
N THR A 23 -12.67 0.14 -3.93
CA THR A 23 -13.07 -0.78 -5.00
C THR A 23 -12.59 -0.29 -6.36
N PHE A 24 -12.80 0.98 -6.69
CA PHE A 24 -12.31 1.59 -7.92
C PHE A 24 -10.77 1.54 -8.04
N MET A 25 -10.06 1.86 -6.96
CA MET A 25 -8.60 1.82 -6.91
C MET A 25 -8.10 0.39 -7.03
N LYS A 26 -8.77 -0.58 -6.39
CA LYS A 26 -8.46 -2.00 -6.55
C LYS A 26 -8.65 -2.44 -8.00
N THR A 27 -9.78 -2.14 -8.64
CA THR A 27 -10.04 -2.50 -10.04
C THR A 27 -9.09 -1.79 -11.02
N CYS A 28 -8.80 -0.50 -10.83
CA CYS A 28 -7.87 0.27 -11.68
C CYS A 28 -6.43 -0.22 -11.56
N LEU A 29 -5.98 -0.60 -10.35
CA LEU A 29 -4.65 -1.17 -10.14
C LEU A 29 -4.57 -2.65 -10.56
N SER A 30 -5.69 -3.39 -10.47
CA SER A 30 -5.80 -4.80 -10.89
C SER A 30 -5.87 -4.99 -12.41
N ALA A 31 -6.18 -3.95 -13.19
CA ALA A 31 -6.08 -3.98 -14.66
C ALA A 31 -4.63 -4.08 -15.18
N LYS A 32 -3.63 -4.14 -14.27
CA LYS A 32 -2.24 -4.51 -14.55
C LYS A 32 -2.06 -5.98 -14.09
N PRO A 33 -1.44 -6.86 -14.90
CA PRO A 33 -1.75 -8.30 -14.92
C PRO A 33 -1.79 -8.89 -13.52
N GLU A 34 -2.96 -9.42 -13.16
CA GLU A 34 -3.39 -9.81 -11.81
C GLU A 34 -2.42 -10.80 -11.11
N LYS A 35 -1.61 -11.52 -11.91
CA LYS A 35 -0.59 -12.45 -11.41
C LYS A 35 0.61 -11.74 -10.78
N ALA A 36 0.94 -10.52 -11.22
CA ALA A 36 2.03 -9.72 -10.65
C ALA A 36 1.57 -8.93 -9.41
N VAL A 37 0.31 -8.49 -9.35
CA VAL A 37 -0.22 -7.70 -8.22
C VAL A 37 -0.54 -8.60 -7.03
N LYS A 38 -1.04 -9.82 -7.24
CA LYS A 38 -1.28 -10.76 -6.13
C LYS A 38 0.03 -11.25 -5.51
N ALA A 39 1.04 -11.57 -6.33
CA ALA A 39 2.39 -11.91 -5.86
C ALA A 39 3.12 -10.72 -5.20
N ALA A 40 2.96 -9.49 -5.72
CA ALA A 40 3.51 -8.29 -5.10
C ALA A 40 2.75 -7.86 -3.84
N ALA A 41 1.45 -8.10 -3.73
CA ALA A 41 0.66 -7.84 -2.53
C ALA A 41 0.92 -8.89 -1.44
N GLU A 42 1.04 -10.17 -1.79
CA GLU A 42 1.50 -11.22 -0.87
C GLU A 42 2.96 -10.96 -0.45
N GLY A 43 3.81 -10.53 -1.39
CA GLY A 43 5.17 -10.08 -1.12
C GLY A 43 5.23 -8.87 -0.19
N GLN A 44 4.42 -7.83 -0.42
CA GLN A 44 4.29 -6.64 0.42
C GLN A 44 3.77 -6.97 1.82
N GLN A 45 2.74 -7.82 1.93
CA GLN A 45 2.20 -8.25 3.22
C GLN A 45 3.22 -9.06 4.02
N ASN A 46 3.96 -9.95 3.36
CA ASN A 46 5.02 -10.73 4.00
C ASN A 46 6.19 -9.84 4.42
N LYS A 47 6.60 -8.91 3.54
CA LYS A 47 7.62 -7.89 3.83
C LYS A 47 7.21 -7.01 5.00
N MET A 48 5.95 -6.57 5.07
CA MET A 48 5.43 -5.80 6.19
C MET A 48 5.49 -6.55 7.51
N LYS A 49 5.20 -7.86 7.52
CA LYS A 49 5.37 -8.70 8.73
C LYS A 49 6.83 -8.78 9.16
N ILE A 50 7.75 -9.01 8.21
CA ILE A 50 9.19 -9.07 8.48
C ILE A 50 9.70 -7.73 9.02
N CYS A 51 9.41 -6.62 8.33
CA CYS A 51 9.79 -5.27 8.76
C CYS A 51 9.26 -4.93 10.15
N ASN A 52 8.01 -5.30 10.48
CA ASN A 52 7.47 -5.07 11.82
C ASN A 52 8.17 -5.91 12.89
N LYS A 53 8.52 -7.17 12.57
CA LYS A 53 9.24 -8.06 13.48
C LYS A 53 10.65 -7.55 13.75
N GLU A 54 11.36 -7.11 12.72
CA GLU A 54 12.68 -6.49 12.84
C GLU A 54 12.64 -5.17 13.60
N ALA A 55 11.65 -4.32 13.33
CA ALA A 55 11.48 -3.07 14.08
C ALA A 55 11.26 -3.33 15.58
N GLY A 56 10.46 -4.36 15.92
CA GLY A 56 10.27 -4.80 17.30
C GLY A 56 11.53 -5.39 17.94
N ALA A 57 12.28 -6.21 17.20
CA ALA A 57 13.55 -6.79 17.65
C ALA A 57 14.61 -5.69 17.91
N LYS A 58 14.66 -4.67 17.06
CA LYS A 58 15.50 -3.48 17.22
C LYS A 58 14.95 -2.46 18.22
N LYS A 59 13.78 -2.75 18.83
CA LYS A 59 13.06 -1.86 19.76
C LYS A 59 12.84 -0.44 19.20
N LEU A 60 12.72 -0.31 17.88
CA LEU A 60 12.47 0.98 17.22
C LEU A 60 11.09 1.48 17.60
N LYS A 61 11.00 2.75 18.00
CA LYS A 61 9.75 3.42 18.41
C LYS A 61 9.68 4.81 17.80
N GLY A 62 8.46 5.35 17.74
CA GLY A 62 8.22 6.68 17.19
C GLY A 62 8.76 6.83 15.76
N ASP A 63 9.53 7.88 15.54
CA ASP A 63 10.06 8.26 14.22
C ASP A 63 11.07 7.24 13.66
N GLU A 64 11.87 6.60 14.51
CA GLU A 64 12.84 5.59 14.09
C GLU A 64 12.15 4.37 13.47
N ARG A 65 11.03 3.93 14.06
CA ARG A 65 10.24 2.82 13.50
C ARG A 65 9.63 3.20 12.16
N LYS A 66 9.16 4.45 12.03
CA LYS A 66 8.51 4.94 10.81
C LYS A 66 9.50 5.02 9.66
N THR A 67 10.69 5.57 9.92
CA THR A 67 11.80 5.65 8.95
C THR A 67 12.27 4.26 8.54
N PHE A 68 12.45 3.36 9.51
CA PHE A 68 12.82 1.97 9.25
C PHE A 68 11.75 1.23 8.44
N MET A 69 10.47 1.33 8.79
CA MET A 69 9.38 0.72 8.03
C MET A 69 9.31 1.27 6.61
N SER A 70 9.47 2.58 6.42
CA SER A 70 9.46 3.19 5.08
C SER A 70 10.61 2.66 4.23
N THR A 71 11.82 2.62 4.79
CA THR A 71 13.01 2.08 4.11
C THR A 71 12.84 0.59 3.79
N CYS A 72 12.35 -0.19 4.75
CA CYS A 72 12.14 -1.63 4.62
C CYS A 72 11.03 -1.98 3.61
N LEU A 73 10.00 -1.13 3.48
CA LEU A 73 8.88 -1.33 2.54
C LEU A 73 9.07 -0.65 1.19
N SER A 74 10.10 0.20 1.02
CA SER A 74 10.36 0.95 -0.21
C SER A 74 11.02 0.11 -1.32
N SER A 75 11.42 -1.13 -1.04
CA SER A 75 11.98 -2.07 -2.03
C SER A 75 10.97 -3.06 -2.56
#